data_AF-A0A6M5ULY7-F1
#
_entry.id   AF-A0A6M5ULY7-F1
#
_cell.length_a   1.000
_cell.length_b   1.000
_cell.length_c   1.000
_cell.angle_alpha   90.00
_cell.angle_beta   90.00
_cell.angle_gamma   90.00
#
_symmetry.space_group_name_H-M   'P 1'
#
loop_
_entity.id
_entity.type
_entity.pdbx_description
1 polymer ?
#
loop_
_entity_poly.entity_id
_entity_poly.type
_entity_poly.pdbx_seq_one_letter_code
_entity_poly.pdbx_strand_id
1 'polypeptide(L)' 'MFWIVAGAVLVVSGLAIAATAARGARRVGSTGANGLAIAVGGGLVVWGAIALTAGLLTQD' A
#
# COMPACT_ATOMS: atom_id res chain seq x y z
N MET A 1 -11.71 -2.28 16.19
CA MET A 1 -12.41 -2.56 14.90
C MET A 1 -12.05 -1.56 13.78
N PHE A 2 -12.23 -0.25 13.97
CA PHE A 2 -11.91 0.77 12.92
C PHE A 2 -10.49 0.66 12.37
N TRP A 3 -9.47 0.63 13.24
CA TRP A 3 -8.05 0.57 12.84
C TRP A 3 -7.67 -0.66 12.02
N ILE A 4 -8.32 -1.79 12.28
CA ILE A 4 -8.10 -3.04 11.52
C ILE A 4 -8.62 -2.89 10.09
N VAL A 5 -9.84 -2.34 9.94
CA VAL A 5 -10.43 -2.09 8.62
C VAL A 5 -9.62 -1.04 7.85
N ALA A 6 -9.28 0.07 8.50
CA ALA A 6 -8.45 1.11 7.89
C ALA A 6 -7.08 0.57 7.44
N GLY A 7 -6.42 -0.21 8.30
CA GLY A 7 -5.18 -0.89 7.98
C GLY A 7 -5.31 -1.84 6.79
N ALA A 8 -6.36 -2.67 6.77
CA ALA A 8 -6.59 -3.63 5.68
C ALA A 8 -6.81 -2.91 4.34
N VAL A 9 -7.61 -1.84 4.34
CA VAL A 9 -7.88 -1.03 3.15
C VAL A 9 -6.60 -0.36 2.65
N LEU A 10 -5.78 0.18 3.55
CA LEU A 10 -4.49 0.79 3.19
C LEU A 10 -3.53 -0.23 2.56
N VAL A 11 -3.44 -1.44 3.13
CA VAL A 11 -2.59 -2.52 2.58
C VAL A 11 -3.05 -2.92 1.18
N VAL A 12 -4.34 -3.20 1.00
CA VAL A 12 -4.87 -3.65 -0.29
C VAL A 12 -4.74 -2.55 -1.34
N SER A 13 -5.07 -1.30 -0.99
CA SER A 13 -4.99 -0.16 -1.90
C SER A 13 -3.55 0.14 -2.29
N GLY A 14 -2.64 0.19 -1.32
CA GLY A 14 -1.21 0.41 -1.56
C GLY A 14 -0.61 -0.67 -2.43
N LEU A 15 -0.96 -1.94 -2.18
CA LEU A 15 -0.49 -3.07 -2.97
C LEU A 15 -1.02 -3.01 -4.41
N ALA A 16 -2.29 -2.66 -4.60
CA ALA A 16 -2.87 -2.48 -5.92
C ALA A 16 -2.19 -1.35 -6.71
N ILE A 17 -1.93 -0.21 -6.07
CA ILE A 17 -1.23 0.94 -6.67
C ILE A 17 0.19 0.56 -7.06
N ALA A 18 0.96 -0.06 -6.14
CA ALA A 18 2.33 -0.46 -6.42
C ALA A 18 2.39 -1.53 -7.51
N ALA A 19 1.48 -2.51 -7.50
CA ALA A 19 1.44 -3.58 -8.50
C ALA A 19 1.06 -3.06 -9.89
N THR A 20 0.09 -2.15 -9.98
CA THR A 20 -0.31 -1.54 -11.27
C THR A 20 0.79 -0.65 -11.82
N ALA A 21 1.42 0.18 -10.98
CA ALA A 21 2.55 1.00 -11.36
C ALA A 21 3.78 0.17 -11.79
N ALA A 22 4.10 -0.92 -11.08
CA ALA A 22 5.17 -1.82 -11.45
C ALA A 22 4.91 -2.51 -12.80
N ARG A 23 3.67 -2.94 -13.05
CA ARG A 23 3.28 -3.48 -14.37
C ARG A 23 3.34 -2.41 -15.46
N GLY A 24 2.93 -1.18 -15.16
CA GLY A 24 3.01 -0.03 -16.07
C GLY A 24 4.45 0.30 -16.45
N ALA A 25 5.36 0.39 -15.46
CA ALA A 25 6.78 0.61 -15.67
C ALA A 25 7.41 -0.43 -16.61
N ARG A 26 7.09 -1.72 -16.40
CA ARG A 26 7.58 -2.81 -17.26
C ARG A 26 7.09 -2.73 -18.70
N ARG A 27 5.86 -2.24 -18.92
CA ARG A 27 5.28 -2.12 -20.28
C ARG A 27 5.78 -0.89 -21.03
N VAL A 28 5.98 0.22 -20.33
CA VAL A 28 6.26 1.53 -20.94
C VAL A 28 7.76 1.84 -20.96
N GLY A 29 8.58 1.16 -20.16
CA GLY A 29 10.02 1.40 -20.07
C GLY A 29 10.40 2.77 -19.47
N SER A 30 9.43 3.52 -18.94
CA SER A 30 9.61 4.84 -18.34
C SER A 30 9.35 4.77 -16.83
N THR A 31 10.35 5.20 -16.06
CA THR A 31 10.41 4.97 -14.60
C THR A 31 9.94 6.16 -13.77
N GLY A 32 9.79 7.36 -14.34
CA GLY A 32 9.54 8.59 -13.57
C GLY A 32 8.24 8.58 -12.75
N ALA A 33 7.08 8.63 -13.42
CA ALA A 33 5.78 8.62 -12.75
C ALA A 33 5.47 7.28 -12.07
N ASN A 34 5.89 6.18 -12.68
CA ASN A 34 5.67 4.83 -12.14
C ASN A 34 6.49 4.58 -10.86
N GLY A 35 7.71 5.11 -10.75
CA GLY A 35 8.54 5.00 -9.56
C GLY A 35 7.92 5.69 -8.35
N LEU A 36 7.34 6.87 -8.55
CA LEU A 36 6.63 7.61 -7.50
C LEU A 36 5.36 6.86 -7.05
N ALA A 37 4.61 6.29 -7.98
CA ALA A 37 3.44 5.47 -7.66
C ALA A 37 3.82 4.17 -6.91
N ILE A 38 4.95 3.54 -7.24
CA ILE A 38 5.47 2.38 -6.48
C ILE A 38 5.87 2.80 -5.06
N ALA A 39 6.57 3.92 -4.90
CA ALA A 39 7.00 4.41 -3.59
C ALA A 39 5.79 4.75 -2.70
N VAL A 40 4.80 5.45 -3.24
CA VAL A 40 3.54 5.78 -2.52
C VAL A 40 2.76 4.51 -2.20
N GLY A 41 2.59 3.60 -3.16
CA GLY A 41 1.90 2.32 -2.94
C GLY A 41 2.59 1.47 -1.88
N GLY A 42 3.92 1.38 -1.91
CA GLY A 42 4.71 0.70 -0.88
C GLY A 42 4.58 1.35 0.49
N GLY A 43 4.60 2.68 0.57
CA GLY A 43 4.39 3.41 1.82
C GLY A 43 3.01 3.16 2.43
N LEU A 44 1.97 3.13 1.60
CA LEU A 44 0.61 2.79 2.04
C LEU A 44 0.51 1.36 2.58
N VAL A 45 1.21 0.40 1.96
CA VAL A 45 1.27 -0.99 2.46
C VAL A 45 1.91 -1.05 3.84
N VAL A 46 3.07 -0.41 4.00
CA VAL A 46 3.79 -0.41 5.28
C VAL A 46 2.94 0.25 6.37
N TRP A 47 2.38 1.42 6.10
CA TRP A 47 1.56 2.13 7.07
C TRP A 47 0.26 1.38 7.39
N GLY A 48 -0.38 0.80 6.37
CA GLY A 48 -1.54 -0.06 6.55
C GLY A 48 -1.24 -1.27 7.44
N ALA A 49 -0.09 -1.92 7.25
CA ALA A 49 0.33 -3.05 8.07
C ALA A 49 0.57 -2.64 9.54
N ILE A 50 1.17 -1.46 9.78
CA ILE A 50 1.35 -0.91 11.12
C ILE A 50 0.01 -0.64 11.79
N ALA A 51 -0.91 0.06 11.10
CA ALA A 51 -2.24 0.36 11.62
C ALA A 51 -3.05 -0.91 11.92
N LEU A 52 -2.93 -1.93 11.07
CA LEU A 52 -3.59 -3.23 11.24
C LEU A 52 -3.02 -3.97 12.46
N THR A 53 -1.69 -4.01 12.58
CA THR A 53 -1.01 -4.63 13.73
C THR A 53 -1.39 -3.93 15.03
N ALA A 54 -1.32 -2.59 15.08
CA ALA A 54 -1.74 -1.81 16.24
C ALA A 54 -3.23 -2.05 16.57
N GLY A 55 -4.09 -2.07 15.54
CA GLY A 55 -5.51 -2.31 15.70
C GLY A 55 -5.86 -3.69 16.24
N LEU A 56 -5.07 -4.73 15.90
CA LEU A 56 -5.21 -6.08 16.44
C LEU A 56 -4.69 -6.18 17.89
N LEU A 57 -3.58 -5.50 18.19
CA LEU A 57 -2.97 -5.51 19.52
C LEU A 57 -3.77 -4.69 20.56
N THR A 58 -4.59 -3.74 20.11
CA THR A 58 -5.43 -2.87 20.96
C THR A 58 -6.90 -3.29 20.94
N GLN A 59 -7.20 -4.47 20.40
CA GLN A 59 -8.53 -5.02 20.33
C GLN A 59 -8.84 -5.76 21.64
N ASP A 60 -8.91 -5.01 22.74
CA ASP A 60 -9.42 -5.49 24.03
C ASP A 60 -10.95 -5.69 23.98
#